data_AF-A0A9Q3WLL9-F1
#
_entry.id   AF-A0A9Q3WLL9-F1
#
_cell.length_a   1.000
_cell.length_b   1.000
_cell.length_c   1.000
_cell.angle_alpha   90.00
_cell.angle_beta   90.00
_cell.angle_gamma   90.00
#
_symmetry.space_group_name_H-M   'P 1'
#
loop_
_entity.id
_entity.type
_entity.pdbx_description
1 polymer ?
#
loop_
_entity_poly.entity_id
_entity_poly.type
_entity_poly.pdbx_seq_one_letter_code
_entity_poly.pdbx_strand_id
1 'polypeptide(L)'
;MAERWHLSAADIRSLVGRGVLKLSVRIVAQPACLSFEERTEENEPFWVPAEHKVFSGLGDLAHRDAFQLVRGGEVRITHVLLPDPGLVTLRNEDGIRLGYGDLLVRSDHADQLQREVIGAPVKEAEAFDYRLFVYGDAEFAFTTPQARALEFMLRQTQAGAPDQHYTEILNAVGSSCQRLSSLFSRKPYWTRLLKKTVGQRGWYHLDPDFVVWRLTSS
;
A
#
# COMPACT_ATOMS: atom_id res chain seq x y z
N MET A 1 -8.02 9.02 6.98
CA MET A 1 -8.83 7.86 6.57
C MET A 1 -10.30 8.17 6.37
N ALA A 2 -10.99 8.73 7.38
CA ALA A 2 -12.42 9.05 7.29
C ALA A 2 -12.76 10.17 6.29
N GLU A 3 -11.82 11.06 5.99
CA GLU A 3 -12.04 12.20 5.09
C GLU A 3 -12.29 11.80 3.63
N ARG A 4 -11.70 10.68 3.17
CA ARG A 4 -11.85 10.23 1.77
C ARG A 4 -13.22 9.60 1.47
N TRP A 5 -13.92 9.11 2.48
CA TRP A 5 -15.20 8.40 2.31
C TRP A 5 -16.38 9.02 3.06
N HIS A 6 -16.16 10.11 3.80
CA HIS A 6 -17.15 10.73 4.67
C HIS A 6 -17.85 9.75 5.63
N LEU A 7 -17.19 8.66 6.02
CA LEU A 7 -17.75 7.65 6.92
C LEU A 7 -17.66 8.11 8.36
N SER A 8 -18.75 7.96 9.11
CA SER A 8 -18.74 8.20 10.55
C SER A 8 -17.97 7.09 11.27
N ALA A 9 -17.55 7.35 12.51
CA ALA A 9 -16.95 6.32 13.36
C ALA A 9 -17.90 5.13 13.60
N ALA A 10 -19.23 5.36 13.56
CA ALA A 10 -20.22 4.29 13.67
C ALA A 10 -20.25 3.40 12.41
N ASP A 11 -20.11 4.00 11.22
CA ASP A 11 -20.07 3.27 9.96
C ASP A 11 -18.82 2.42 9.86
N ILE A 12 -17.66 2.97 10.24
CA ILE A 12 -16.39 2.23 10.30
C ILE A 12 -16.52 1.01 11.21
N ARG A 13 -17.09 1.16 12.41
CA ARG A 13 -17.33 0.04 13.33
C ARG A 13 -18.26 -1.01 12.75
N SER A 14 -19.33 -0.60 12.06
CA SER A 14 -20.28 -1.50 11.40
C SER A 14 -19.62 -2.27 10.25
N LEU A 15 -18.78 -1.61 9.46
CA LEU A 15 -18.10 -2.24 8.32
C LEU A 15 -17.01 -3.21 8.75
N VAL A 16 -16.23 -2.84 9.77
CA VAL A 16 -15.24 -3.74 10.37
C VAL A 16 -15.92 -4.92 11.05
N GLY A 17 -16.98 -4.67 11.84
CA GLY A 17 -17.72 -5.73 12.54
C GLY A 17 -18.41 -6.73 11.61
N ARG A 18 -18.76 -6.32 10.38
CA ARG A 18 -19.28 -7.23 9.34
C ARG A 18 -18.18 -7.90 8.49
N GLY A 19 -16.92 -7.56 8.73
CA GLY A 19 -15.78 -8.08 7.94
C GLY A 19 -15.66 -7.47 6.54
N VAL A 20 -16.43 -6.41 6.24
CA VAL A 20 -16.46 -5.75 4.93
C VAL A 20 -15.28 -4.79 4.78
N LEU A 21 -14.91 -4.09 5.86
CA LEU A 21 -13.71 -3.26 5.89
C LEU A 21 -12.58 -4.01 6.60
N LYS A 22 -11.55 -4.39 5.86
CA LYS A 22 -10.30 -4.90 6.43
C LYS A 22 -9.37 -3.75 6.79
N LEU A 23 -8.83 -3.80 8.01
CA LEU A 23 -7.86 -2.84 8.51
C LEU A 23 -6.48 -3.49 8.46
N SER A 24 -5.52 -2.78 7.90
CA SER A 24 -4.13 -3.22 7.76
C SER A 24 -3.20 -2.33 8.57
N VAL A 25 -2.02 -2.84 8.90
CA VAL A 25 -0.99 -2.11 9.64
C VAL A 25 0.38 -2.36 9.03
N ARG A 26 1.28 -1.38 9.15
CA ARG A 26 2.68 -1.52 8.75
C ARG A 26 3.49 -2.03 9.93
N ILE A 27 4.08 -3.21 9.78
CA ILE A 27 5.06 -3.77 10.70
C ILE A 27 6.46 -3.39 10.21
N VAL A 28 7.31 -2.89 11.10
CA VAL A 28 8.67 -2.46 10.78
C VAL A 28 9.68 -3.20 11.66
N ALA A 29 10.53 -3.99 11.00
CA ALA A 29 11.70 -4.64 11.56
C ALA A 29 11.43 -5.47 12.84
N GLN A 30 10.36 -6.26 12.84
CA GLN A 30 9.96 -7.05 14.02
C GLN A 30 10.40 -8.52 13.90
N PRO A 31 10.96 -9.12 14.96
CA PRO A 31 11.18 -10.56 15.02
C PRO A 31 9.84 -11.30 14.91
N ALA A 32 9.72 -12.19 13.92
CA ALA A 32 8.48 -12.88 13.62
C ALA A 32 8.71 -14.31 13.14
N CYS A 33 7.64 -15.10 13.22
CA CYS A 33 7.50 -16.40 12.61
C CYS A 33 6.45 -16.30 11.50
N LEU A 34 6.84 -16.63 10.27
CA LEU A 34 5.91 -16.78 9.17
C LEU A 34 5.36 -18.20 9.19
N SER A 35 4.04 -18.30 9.09
CA SER A 35 3.33 -19.56 8.96
C SER A 35 2.46 -19.52 7.71
N PHE A 36 2.18 -20.68 7.14
CA PHE A 36 1.22 -20.84 6.04
C PHE A 36 0.07 -21.74 6.49
N GLU A 37 -1.07 -21.61 5.81
CA GLU A 37 -2.25 -22.44 6.08
C GLU A 37 -2.06 -23.82 5.44
N GLU A 38 -2.16 -24.87 6.24
CA GLU A 38 -2.38 -26.23 5.77
C GLU A 38 -3.75 -26.72 6.24
N ARG A 39 -4.19 -27.86 5.69
CA ARG A 39 -5.44 -28.50 6.07
C ARG A 39 -5.19 -29.89 6.62
N THR A 40 -5.89 -30.23 7.70
CA THR A 40 -5.91 -31.58 8.24
C THR A 40 -6.62 -32.55 7.28
N GLU A 41 -6.57 -33.85 7.56
CA GLU A 41 -7.34 -34.87 6.82
C GLU A 41 -8.86 -34.62 6.88
N GLU A 42 -9.33 -33.92 7.92
CA GLU A 42 -10.73 -33.51 8.12
C GLU A 42 -11.04 -32.14 7.49
N ASN A 43 -10.10 -31.59 6.71
CA ASN A 43 -10.19 -30.30 6.03
C ASN A 43 -10.29 -29.09 6.99
N GLU A 44 -9.76 -29.22 8.20
CA GLU A 44 -9.65 -28.10 9.15
C GLU A 44 -8.37 -27.30 8.90
N PRO A 45 -8.44 -25.95 8.83
CA PRO A 45 -7.26 -25.13 8.61
C PRO A 45 -6.39 -25.06 9.87
N PHE A 46 -5.07 -25.22 9.72
CA PHE A 46 -4.09 -25.01 10.78
C PHE A 46 -2.85 -24.30 10.24
N TRP A 47 -2.13 -23.62 11.12
CA TRP A 47 -0.96 -22.82 10.75
C TRP A 47 0.33 -23.60 10.99
N VAL A 48 1.12 -23.77 9.94
CA VAL A 48 2.42 -24.44 10.00
C VAL A 48 3.54 -23.40 10.02
N PRO A 49 4.35 -23.34 11.10
CA PRO A 49 5.53 -22.48 11.15
C PRO A 49 6.53 -22.85 10.04
N ALA A 50 6.93 -21.85 9.25
CA ALA A 50 7.79 -22.04 8.08
C ALA A 50 9.16 -21.38 8.24
N GLU A 51 9.18 -20.12 8.66
CA GLU A 51 10.39 -19.29 8.62
C GLU A 51 10.42 -18.32 9.82
N HIS A 52 11.57 -18.25 10.49
CA HIS A 52 11.85 -17.21 11.47
C HIS A 52 12.68 -16.10 10.84
N LYS A 53 12.19 -14.87 10.90
CA LYS A 53 12.92 -13.72 10.37
C LYS A 53 12.54 -12.41 11.03
N VAL A 54 13.29 -11.37 10.66
CA VAL A 54 12.86 -9.98 10.89
C VAL A 54 11.89 -9.60 9.78
N PHE A 55 10.64 -9.33 10.14
CA PHE A 55 9.58 -8.98 9.22
C PHE A 55 9.38 -7.46 9.14
N SER A 56 9.33 -6.95 7.91
CA SER A 56 8.92 -5.59 7.57
C SER A 56 7.92 -5.66 6.44
N GLY A 57 6.69 -5.21 6.64
CA GLY A 57 5.62 -5.39 5.66
C GLY A 57 4.27 -4.90 6.13
N LEU A 58 3.27 -4.98 5.25
CA LEU A 58 1.88 -4.75 5.58
C LEU A 58 1.22 -6.07 5.96
N GLY A 59 0.37 -6.04 6.98
CA GLY A 59 -0.48 -7.17 7.33
C GLY A 59 -1.86 -6.70 7.78
N ASP A 60 -2.87 -7.50 7.48
CA ASP A 60 -4.24 -7.29 7.91
C ASP A 60 -4.40 -7.69 9.37
N LEU A 61 -5.12 -6.86 10.12
CA LEU A 61 -5.51 -7.19 11.49
C LEU A 61 -6.48 -8.35 11.50
N ALA A 62 -6.32 -9.26 12.45
CA ALA A 62 -7.36 -10.23 12.76
C ALA A 62 -8.67 -9.50 13.09
N HIS A 63 -9.80 -10.08 12.70
CA HIS A 63 -11.11 -9.44 12.82
C HIS A 63 -11.41 -8.94 14.25
N ARG A 64 -11.05 -9.75 15.26
CA ARG A 64 -11.17 -9.39 16.68
C ARG A 64 -10.38 -8.14 17.02
N ASP A 65 -9.12 -8.07 16.58
CA ASP A 65 -8.19 -6.99 16.91
C ASP A 65 -8.59 -5.69 16.19
N ALA A 66 -9.00 -5.83 14.92
CA ALA A 66 -9.57 -4.72 14.15
C ALA A 66 -10.80 -4.13 14.85
N PHE A 67 -11.72 -4.99 15.30
CA PHE A 67 -12.93 -4.55 16.01
C PHE A 67 -12.63 -3.90 17.36
N GLN A 68 -11.66 -4.44 18.11
CA GLN A 68 -11.20 -3.85 19.37
C GLN A 68 -10.61 -2.47 19.15
N LEU A 69 -9.76 -2.29 18.14
CA LEU A 69 -9.15 -1.00 17.83
C LEU A 69 -10.22 0.04 17.45
N VAL A 70 -11.19 -0.27 16.58
CA VAL A 70 -12.23 0.71 16.19
C VAL A 70 -13.25 1.03 17.29
N ARG A 71 -13.28 0.21 18.35
CA ARG A 71 -14.14 0.43 19.51
C ARG A 71 -13.41 1.17 20.63
N GLY A 72 -12.19 0.73 20.96
CA GLY A 72 -11.40 1.19 22.11
C GLY A 72 -10.31 2.20 21.77
N GLY A 73 -10.00 2.37 20.48
CA GLY A 73 -8.98 3.27 19.96
C GLY A 73 -7.55 2.76 20.04
N GLU A 74 -7.32 1.67 20.77
CA GLU A 74 -6.04 0.99 20.85
C GLU A 74 -6.26 -0.53 20.87
N VAL A 75 -5.27 -1.26 20.36
CA VAL A 75 -5.21 -2.72 20.48
C VAL A 75 -3.77 -3.18 20.62
N ARG A 76 -3.58 -4.35 21.23
CA ARG A 76 -2.30 -5.05 21.26
C ARG A 76 -2.40 -6.29 20.39
N ILE A 77 -1.55 -6.37 19.38
CA ILE A 77 -1.53 -7.51 18.46
C ILE A 77 -0.32 -8.39 18.69
N THR A 78 -0.50 -9.69 18.45
CA THR A 78 0.57 -10.68 18.44
C THR A 78 0.80 -11.27 17.05
N HIS A 79 -0.10 -11.00 16.10
CA HIS A 79 -0.01 -11.50 14.75
C HIS A 79 -0.71 -10.58 13.76
N VAL A 80 -0.36 -10.73 12.49
CA VAL A 80 -1.07 -10.13 11.35
C VAL A 80 -1.25 -11.17 10.25
N LEU A 81 -2.33 -11.02 9.49
CA LEU A 81 -2.65 -11.85 8.33
C LEU A 81 -2.03 -11.26 7.07
N LEU A 82 -1.47 -12.10 6.21
CA LEU A 82 -0.97 -11.68 4.90
C LEU A 82 -2.07 -11.78 3.84
N PRO A 83 -1.91 -11.08 2.70
CA PRO A 83 -2.87 -11.11 1.59
C PRO A 83 -2.98 -12.47 0.90
N ASP A 84 -1.84 -13.18 0.80
CA ASP A 84 -1.78 -14.61 0.48
C ASP A 84 -1.91 -15.41 1.78
N PRO A 85 -2.39 -16.67 1.79
CA PRO A 85 -2.68 -17.42 3.01
C PRO A 85 -1.43 -17.63 3.86
N GLY A 86 -1.16 -16.66 4.71
CA GLY A 86 0.05 -16.54 5.49
C GLY A 86 -0.23 -15.76 6.76
N LEU A 87 0.39 -16.19 7.84
CA LEU A 87 0.27 -15.61 9.16
C LEU A 87 1.65 -15.17 9.61
N VAL A 88 1.78 -13.93 10.06
CA VAL A 88 2.99 -13.44 10.70
C VAL A 88 2.73 -13.34 12.18
N THR A 89 3.34 -14.24 12.95
CA THR A 89 3.28 -14.22 14.42
C THR A 89 4.49 -13.45 14.95
N LEU A 90 4.24 -12.35 15.65
CA LEU A 90 5.25 -11.54 16.29
C LEU A 90 5.83 -12.29 17.49
N ARG A 91 7.15 -12.31 17.61
CA ARG A 91 7.87 -13.03 18.68
C ARG A 91 8.20 -12.14 19.87
N ASN A 92 7.68 -10.92 19.91
CA ASN A 92 7.77 -10.06 21.08
C ASN A 92 6.71 -10.49 22.10
N GLU A 93 7.11 -10.83 23.32
CA GLU A 93 6.22 -11.34 24.37
C GLU A 93 5.09 -10.35 24.73
N ASP A 94 5.36 -9.04 24.57
CA ASP A 94 4.39 -7.97 24.80
C ASP A 94 3.52 -7.63 23.59
N GLY A 95 3.76 -8.24 22.43
CA GLY A 95 3.12 -7.85 21.17
C GLY A 95 3.44 -6.40 20.77
N ILE A 96 2.62 -5.85 19.87
CA ILE A 96 2.73 -4.45 19.42
C ILE A 96 1.44 -3.72 19.75
N ARG A 97 1.56 -2.53 20.36
CA ARG A 97 0.43 -1.63 20.57
C ARG A 97 0.21 -0.77 19.34
N LEU A 98 -1.04 -0.67 18.93
CA LEU A 98 -1.48 0.08 17.76
C LEU A 98 -2.65 0.98 18.14
N GLY A 99 -2.67 2.19 17.60
CA GLY A 99 -3.80 3.11 17.67
C GLY A 99 -4.35 3.43 16.28
N TYR A 100 -5.33 4.34 16.22
CA TYR A 100 -5.93 4.78 14.96
C TYR A 100 -4.93 5.35 13.94
N GLY A 101 -3.85 5.98 14.41
CA GLY A 101 -2.81 6.56 13.55
C GLY A 101 -2.00 5.53 12.77
N ASP A 102 -2.00 4.27 13.22
CA ASP A 102 -1.24 3.17 12.62
C ASP A 102 -2.03 2.42 11.55
N LEU A 103 -3.33 2.72 11.42
CA LEU A 103 -4.22 2.06 10.49
C LEU A 103 -3.97 2.48 9.04
N LEU A 104 -3.90 1.47 8.19
CA LEU A 104 -3.84 1.57 6.74
C LEU A 104 -5.00 0.76 6.13
N VAL A 105 -5.55 1.24 5.04
CA VAL A 105 -6.54 0.50 4.24
C VAL A 105 -5.92 0.42 2.87
N ARG A 106 -5.69 -0.80 2.43
CA ARG A 106 -5.08 -1.07 1.13
C ARG A 106 -5.99 -0.59 0.01
N SER A 107 -5.40 -0.10 -1.08
CA SER A 107 -6.12 0.54 -2.19
C SER A 107 -7.11 -0.41 -2.88
N ASP A 108 -6.80 -1.70 -2.95
CA ASP A 108 -7.68 -2.74 -3.48
C ASP A 108 -8.96 -2.91 -2.65
N HIS A 109 -8.85 -3.01 -1.32
CA HIS A 109 -10.00 -3.07 -0.42
C HIS A 109 -10.77 -1.75 -0.36
N ALA A 110 -10.06 -0.63 -0.48
CA ALA A 110 -10.64 0.70 -0.59
C ALA A 110 -11.55 0.85 -1.82
N ASP A 111 -11.08 0.39 -2.97
CA ASP A 111 -11.81 0.47 -4.24
C ASP A 111 -12.99 -0.52 -4.28
N GLN A 112 -12.89 -1.66 -3.57
CA GLN A 112 -14.00 -2.60 -3.40
C GLN A 112 -15.11 -2.02 -2.50
N LEU A 113 -14.75 -1.47 -1.34
CA LEU A 113 -15.70 -0.85 -0.41
C LEU A 113 -16.49 0.29 -1.07
N GLN A 114 -15.81 1.11 -1.86
CA GLN A 114 -16.43 2.21 -2.60
C GLN A 114 -17.49 1.71 -3.59
N ARG A 115 -17.20 0.62 -4.31
CA ARG A 115 -18.10 0.03 -5.31
C ARG A 115 -19.29 -0.69 -4.70
N GLU A 116 -19.06 -1.48 -3.65
CA GLU A 116 -20.05 -2.43 -3.12
C GLU A 116 -20.97 -1.84 -2.04
N VAL A 117 -20.49 -0.88 -1.26
CA VAL A 117 -21.19 -0.39 -0.06
C VAL A 117 -21.67 1.04 -0.19
N ILE A 118 -20.83 1.92 -0.73
CA ILE A 118 -21.10 3.36 -0.76
C ILE A 118 -22.01 3.73 -1.95
N GLY A 119 -22.08 2.87 -2.99
CA GLY A 119 -23.06 3.00 -4.09
C GLY A 119 -22.89 4.25 -4.95
N ALA A 120 -21.87 5.07 -4.69
CA ALA A 120 -21.52 6.16 -5.57
C ALA A 120 -20.74 5.57 -6.76
N PRO A 121 -21.06 5.93 -8.02
CA PRO A 121 -20.07 5.79 -9.07
C PRO A 121 -18.81 6.46 -8.54
N VAL A 122 -17.66 5.85 -8.80
CA VAL A 122 -16.37 6.53 -8.64
C VAL A 122 -16.58 7.87 -9.30
N LYS A 123 -16.76 8.94 -8.51
CA LYS A 123 -16.44 10.27 -9.01
C LYS A 123 -14.98 10.06 -9.34
N GLU A 124 -14.68 9.90 -10.62
CA GLU A 124 -13.35 10.12 -11.13
C GLU A 124 -13.02 11.51 -10.60
N ALA A 125 -12.37 11.57 -9.43
CA ALA A 125 -11.62 12.73 -9.03
C ALA A 125 -10.80 13.01 -10.26
N GLU A 126 -11.07 14.15 -10.91
CA GLU A 126 -10.58 14.48 -12.25
C GLU A 126 -9.19 13.89 -12.41
N ALA A 127 -9.06 12.88 -13.28
CA ALA A 127 -7.87 12.05 -13.31
C ALA A 127 -6.65 12.95 -13.42
N PHE A 128 -5.86 13.03 -12.35
CA PHE A 128 -4.75 13.97 -12.27
C PHE A 128 -3.87 13.84 -13.50
N ASP A 129 -3.69 14.95 -14.21
CA ASP A 129 -2.97 14.93 -15.47
C ASP A 129 -1.47 14.87 -15.21
N TYR A 130 -0.90 13.67 -15.17
CA TYR A 130 0.55 13.47 -15.08
C TYR A 130 1.31 14.04 -16.26
N ARG A 131 0.64 14.49 -17.34
CA ARG A 131 1.29 15.19 -18.44
C ARG A 131 1.55 16.66 -18.13
N LEU A 132 0.83 17.26 -17.17
CA LEU A 132 1.00 18.66 -16.81
C LEU A 132 0.62 18.93 -15.35
N PHE A 133 1.62 19.20 -14.50
CA PHE A 133 1.38 19.55 -13.10
C PHE A 133 2.50 20.40 -12.50
N VAL A 134 2.22 21.05 -11.38
CA VAL A 134 3.21 21.81 -10.59
C VAL A 134 3.49 21.06 -9.31
N TYR A 135 4.76 20.82 -8.99
CA TYR A 135 5.19 20.22 -7.73
C TYR A 135 6.35 21.01 -7.13
N GLY A 136 6.14 21.52 -5.90
CA GLY A 136 7.02 22.50 -5.29
C GLY A 136 7.05 23.80 -6.11
N ASP A 137 8.23 24.16 -6.58
CA ASP A 137 8.53 25.34 -7.38
C ASP A 137 8.70 25.04 -8.89
N ALA A 138 8.46 23.80 -9.31
CA ALA A 138 8.71 23.34 -10.68
C ALA A 138 7.44 22.87 -11.39
N GLU A 139 7.29 23.31 -12.64
CA GLU A 139 6.30 22.79 -13.57
C GLU A 139 6.86 21.56 -14.30
N PHE A 140 6.05 20.50 -14.34
CA PHE A 140 6.35 19.25 -15.00
C PHE A 140 5.40 19.07 -16.18
N ALA A 141 5.95 19.09 -17.38
CA ALA A 141 5.25 18.71 -18.60
C ALA A 141 5.80 17.38 -19.10
N PHE A 142 5.03 16.28 -19.06
CA PHE A 142 5.47 14.94 -19.49
C PHE A 142 4.74 14.46 -20.74
N THR A 143 5.42 13.63 -21.53
CA THR A 143 4.77 12.90 -22.63
C THR A 143 3.91 11.76 -22.08
N THR A 144 2.99 11.22 -22.87
CA THR A 144 2.13 10.09 -22.43
C THR A 144 2.91 8.89 -21.87
N PRO A 145 4.02 8.42 -22.48
CA PRO A 145 4.82 7.34 -21.87
C PRO A 145 5.47 7.73 -20.53
N GLN A 146 5.90 8.98 -20.38
CA GLN A 146 6.50 9.48 -19.14
C GLN A 146 5.44 9.61 -18.02
N ALA A 147 4.26 10.12 -18.36
CA ALA A 147 3.11 10.21 -17.46
C ALA A 147 2.66 8.81 -16.99
N ARG A 148 2.51 7.86 -17.92
CA ARG A 148 2.18 6.47 -17.60
C ARG A 148 3.22 5.79 -16.71
N ALA A 149 4.50 6.15 -16.84
CA ALA A 149 5.54 5.61 -15.96
C ALA A 149 5.32 6.09 -14.51
N LEU A 150 4.92 7.34 -14.31
CA LEU A 150 4.59 7.87 -12.97
C LEU A 150 3.30 7.24 -12.42
N GLU A 151 2.28 7.05 -13.25
CA GLU A 151 1.05 6.36 -12.86
C GLU A 151 1.33 4.91 -12.43
N PHE A 152 2.12 4.18 -13.23
CA PHE A 152 2.56 2.82 -12.89
C PHE A 152 3.28 2.80 -11.54
N MET A 153 4.25 3.70 -11.35
CA MET A 153 5.01 3.77 -10.11
C MET A 153 4.14 4.13 -8.90
N LEU A 154 3.14 5.00 -9.06
CA LEU A 154 2.20 5.33 -7.98
C LEU A 154 1.34 4.12 -7.62
N ARG A 155 0.82 3.39 -8.62
CA ARG A 155 0.07 2.15 -8.38
C ARG A 155 0.90 1.11 -7.64
N GLN A 156 2.15 0.90 -8.04
CA GLN A 156 3.06 -0.02 -7.36
C GLN A 156 3.36 0.42 -5.91
N THR A 157 3.54 1.72 -5.69
CA THR A 157 3.70 2.30 -4.35
C THR A 157 2.46 2.05 -3.47
N GLN A 158 1.26 2.29 -4.00
CA GLN A 158 -0.02 2.05 -3.31
C GLN A 158 -0.28 0.55 -3.04
N ALA A 159 0.17 -0.31 -3.95
CA ALA A 159 0.12 -1.77 -3.81
C ALA A 159 1.15 -2.31 -2.80
N GLY A 160 2.03 -1.47 -2.24
CA GLY A 160 3.03 -1.86 -1.25
C GLY A 160 4.36 -2.34 -1.82
N ALA A 161 4.57 -2.22 -3.14
CA ALA A 161 5.81 -2.52 -3.84
C ALA A 161 6.44 -1.23 -4.44
N PRO A 162 6.91 -0.29 -3.60
CA PRO A 162 7.35 1.04 -4.06
C PRO A 162 8.63 1.02 -4.91
N ASP A 163 9.52 0.06 -4.67
CA ASP A 163 10.75 -0.13 -5.41
C ASP A 163 10.50 -0.97 -6.66
N GLN A 164 10.83 -0.43 -7.82
CA GLN A 164 10.63 -1.06 -9.12
C GLN A 164 11.93 -1.07 -9.92
N HIS A 165 12.24 -2.21 -10.52
CA HIS A 165 13.36 -2.30 -11.44
C HIS A 165 13.03 -1.54 -12.74
N TYR A 166 14.03 -0.86 -13.33
CA TYR A 166 13.80 0.03 -14.48
C TYR A 166 13.18 -0.68 -15.69
N THR A 167 13.40 -1.99 -15.86
CA THR A 167 12.78 -2.78 -16.93
C THR A 167 11.27 -2.88 -16.76
N GLU A 168 10.78 -3.06 -15.54
CA GLU A 168 9.34 -3.12 -15.26
C GLU A 168 8.65 -1.80 -15.62
N ILE A 169 9.29 -0.68 -15.26
CA ILE A 169 8.79 0.67 -15.56
C ILE A 169 8.71 0.89 -17.08
N LEU A 170 9.73 0.46 -17.83
CA LEU A 170 9.77 0.60 -19.29
C LEU A 170 8.76 -0.32 -19.98
N ASN A 171 8.62 -1.56 -19.50
CA ASN A 171 7.66 -2.54 -20.01
C ASN A 171 6.23 -2.06 -19.81
N ALA A 172 5.91 -1.52 -18.62
CA ALA A 172 4.59 -0.99 -18.30
C ALA A 172 4.13 0.14 -19.24
N VAL A 173 5.07 0.85 -19.87
CA VAL A 173 4.78 1.95 -20.80
C VAL A 173 5.08 1.61 -22.26
N GLY A 174 5.45 0.36 -22.56
CA GLY A 174 5.80 -0.10 -23.90
C GLY A 174 7.01 0.61 -24.50
N SER A 175 7.96 1.06 -23.68
CA SER A 175 9.14 1.79 -24.15
C SER A 175 10.24 0.84 -24.62
N SER A 176 10.83 1.13 -25.79
CA SER A 176 12.01 0.44 -26.32
C SER A 176 13.34 0.97 -25.74
N CYS A 177 13.28 1.93 -24.82
CA CYS A 177 14.49 2.49 -24.20
C CYS A 177 15.23 1.43 -23.38
N GLN A 178 16.56 1.47 -23.36
CA GLN A 178 17.37 0.56 -22.53
C GLN A 178 17.64 1.09 -21.12
N ARG A 179 17.31 2.37 -20.85
CA ARG A 179 17.56 3.05 -19.57
C ARG A 179 16.40 3.98 -19.26
N LEU A 180 16.04 4.07 -17.98
CA LEU A 180 15.00 5.00 -17.52
C LEU A 180 15.37 6.46 -17.79
N SER A 181 16.64 6.82 -17.64
CA SER A 181 17.13 8.17 -17.98
C SER A 181 16.88 8.54 -19.45
N SER A 182 16.85 7.56 -20.35
CA SER A 182 16.56 7.81 -21.77
C SER A 182 15.09 8.15 -21.98
N LEU A 183 14.18 7.49 -21.25
CA LEU A 183 12.74 7.80 -21.26
C LEU A 183 12.48 9.25 -20.85
N PHE A 184 13.24 9.78 -19.89
CA PHE A 184 13.11 11.14 -19.37
C PHE A 184 14.19 12.13 -19.86
N SER A 185 14.91 11.81 -20.93
CA SER A 185 16.12 12.53 -21.37
C SER A 185 15.96 14.03 -21.61
N ARG A 186 14.73 14.52 -21.85
CA ARG A 186 14.41 15.94 -22.08
C ARG A 186 13.64 16.61 -20.95
N LYS A 187 13.59 15.98 -19.77
CA LYS A 187 12.80 16.46 -18.63
C LYS A 187 13.75 16.81 -17.49
N PRO A 188 14.26 18.05 -17.43
CA PRO A 188 15.04 18.46 -16.27
C PRO A 188 14.17 18.23 -15.03
N TYR A 189 14.78 17.75 -13.95
CA TYR A 189 14.11 17.48 -12.66
C TYR A 189 13.25 16.22 -12.55
N TRP A 190 13.17 15.32 -13.53
CA TRP A 190 12.43 14.05 -13.36
C TRP A 190 12.94 13.23 -12.15
N THR A 191 14.22 13.37 -11.81
CA THR A 191 14.86 12.77 -10.63
C THR A 191 14.43 13.40 -9.29
N ARG A 192 13.65 14.49 -9.30
CA ARG A 192 12.92 14.96 -8.12
C ARG A 192 11.77 14.01 -7.78
N LEU A 193 11.19 13.36 -8.79
CA LEU A 193 10.01 12.50 -8.64
C LEU A 193 10.38 11.02 -8.54
N LEU A 194 11.37 10.56 -9.31
CA LEU A 194 11.86 9.17 -9.29
C LEU A 194 13.28 9.13 -8.74
N LYS A 195 13.44 8.49 -7.58
CA LYS A 195 14.72 8.33 -6.88
C LYS A 195 15.28 6.95 -7.14
N LYS A 196 16.61 6.85 -7.13
CA LYS A 196 17.29 5.54 -7.15
C LYS A 196 17.20 4.91 -5.77
N THR A 197 16.90 3.62 -5.72
CA THR A 197 16.90 2.86 -4.46
C THR A 197 18.34 2.63 -4.00
N VAL A 198 18.65 3.03 -2.77
CA VAL A 198 20.00 2.92 -2.19
C VAL A 198 20.38 1.45 -2.08
N GLY A 199 21.58 1.10 -2.53
CA GLY A 199 22.09 -0.28 -2.50
C GLY A 199 21.54 -1.20 -3.60
N GLN A 200 20.63 -0.73 -4.45
CA GLN A 200 20.04 -1.56 -5.51
C GLN A 200 20.22 -0.93 -6.91
N ARG A 201 21.09 -1.54 -7.72
CA ARG A 201 21.38 -1.05 -9.07
C ARG A 201 20.18 -1.22 -9.99
N GLY A 202 19.73 -0.13 -10.61
CA GLY A 202 18.63 -0.17 -11.58
C GLY A 202 17.24 -0.12 -10.96
N TRP A 203 17.14 0.00 -9.64
CA TRP A 203 15.89 0.12 -8.91
C TRP A 203 15.56 1.58 -8.62
N TYR A 204 14.27 1.90 -8.73
CA TYR A 204 13.74 3.23 -8.54
C TYR A 204 12.47 3.19 -7.71
N HIS A 205 12.20 4.27 -6.97
CA HIS A 205 10.94 4.50 -6.27
C HIS A 205 10.47 5.93 -6.48
N LEU A 206 9.18 6.20 -6.24
CA LEU A 206 8.70 7.59 -6.18
C LEU A 206 9.22 8.26 -4.92
N ASP A 207 9.61 9.52 -5.07
CA ASP A 207 9.94 10.40 -3.97
C ASP A 207 8.78 10.44 -2.95
N PRO A 208 9.01 10.11 -1.66
CA PRO A 208 7.93 10.01 -0.68
C PRO A 208 7.13 11.30 -0.52
N ASP A 209 7.79 12.47 -0.58
CA ASP A 209 7.12 13.76 -0.46
C ASP A 209 6.21 14.03 -1.67
N PHE A 210 6.64 13.62 -2.87
CA PHE A 210 5.80 13.67 -4.07
C PHE A 210 4.58 12.75 -3.94
N VAL A 211 4.75 11.55 -3.37
CA VAL A 211 3.62 10.62 -3.15
C VAL A 211 2.61 11.24 -2.18
N VAL A 212 3.07 11.78 -1.05
CA VAL A 212 2.20 12.46 -0.07
C VAL A 212 1.47 13.63 -0.73
N TRP A 213 2.21 14.53 -1.37
CA TRP A 213 1.65 15.69 -2.08
C TRP A 213 0.58 15.28 -3.10
N ARG A 214 0.85 14.23 -3.88
CA ARG A 214 -0.07 13.74 -4.91
C ARG A 214 -1.37 13.19 -4.29
N LEU A 215 -1.27 12.50 -3.15
CA LEU A 215 -2.43 11.92 -2.46
C LEU A 215 -3.26 12.96 -1.69
N THR A 216 -2.67 14.09 -1.31
CA THR A 216 -3.37 15.18 -0.61
C THR A 216 -3.92 16.27 -1.55
N SER A 217 -3.43 16.34 -2.79
CA SER A 217 -3.84 17.33 -3.79
C SER A 217 -4.91 16.80 -4.77
N SER A 218 -5.59 15.69 -4.43
CA SER A 218 -6.70 15.09 -5.21
C SER A 218 -8.05 15.37 -4.60
#